data_AF-A0A100I7Q0-F1
#
_entry.id   AF-A0A100I7Q0-F1
#
_cell.length_a   1.000
_cell.length_b   1.000
_cell.length_c   1.000
_cell.angle_alpha   90.00
_cell.angle_beta   90.00
_cell.angle_gamma   90.00
#
_symmetry.space_group_name_H-M   'P 1'
#
loop_
_entity.id
_entity.type
_entity.pdbx_description
1 polymer ?
#
loop_
_entity_poly.entity_id
_entity_poly.type
_entity_poly.pdbx_seq_one_letter_code
_entity_poly.pdbx_strand_id
1 'polypeptide(L)'
;MSQRGWDPKKTVISGRRGSDANYDIRTPSSSHVNVRPSPSYYGRNFQNSAQGRSSSFAYGDIKEPKLPDPWVKAPQPYPEHVDKEYLAYKDAGQHLVAVRREYKIVDPTSVSGNQGSAMQILRQGEQLATDMVASANTVAASRSGFDHKYPTAYESPAKKKSHYDEAVKHINIARKYRNQREVIRDKINAPPRP
;
A
#
# COMPACT_ATOMS: atom_id res chain seq x y z
N MET A 1 9.54 41.74 3.40
CA MET A 1 9.32 40.85 4.56
C MET A 1 8.01 41.26 5.23
N SER A 2 6.94 40.48 5.05
CA SER A 2 5.60 40.82 5.54
C SER A 2 5.33 40.09 6.86
N GLN A 3 5.25 40.86 7.94
CA GLN A 3 4.76 40.41 9.23
C GLN A 3 3.23 40.17 9.12
N ARG A 4 2.79 38.91 9.16
CA ARG A 4 1.36 38.59 9.31
C ARG A 4 0.96 38.84 10.77
N GLY A 5 0.21 39.90 10.98
CA GLY A 5 -0.35 40.29 12.27
C GLY A 5 -1.25 39.21 12.85
N TRP A 6 -0.95 38.86 14.09
CA TRP A 6 -1.83 38.11 14.97
C TRP A 6 -2.95 39.05 15.43
N ASP A 7 -4.20 38.69 15.13
CA ASP A 7 -5.39 39.47 15.46
C ASP A 7 -5.97 38.98 16.81
N PRO A 8 -5.88 39.79 17.89
CA PRO A 8 -6.31 39.39 19.23
C PRO A 8 -7.84 39.30 19.38
N LYS A 9 -8.62 39.69 18.36
CA LYS A 9 -10.09 39.54 18.35
C LYS A 9 -10.57 38.31 17.59
N LYS A 10 -9.68 37.57 16.91
CA LYS A 10 -9.98 36.22 16.44
C LYS A 10 -9.88 35.27 17.62
N THR A 11 -11.02 34.89 18.18
CA THR A 11 -11.11 33.72 19.05
C THR A 11 -10.60 32.51 18.27
N VAL A 12 -9.35 32.16 18.53
CA VAL A 12 -8.83 30.82 18.26
C VAL A 12 -9.75 29.90 19.03
N ILE A 13 -10.61 29.17 18.31
CA ILE A 13 -11.36 28.06 18.90
C ILE A 13 -10.31 26.98 19.19
N SER A 14 -9.62 27.13 20.32
CA SER A 14 -8.81 26.10 20.96
C SER A 14 -9.74 25.07 21.61
N GLY A 15 -10.69 24.58 20.82
CA GLY A 15 -11.63 23.56 21.21
C GLY A 15 -11.15 22.22 20.67
N ARG A 16 -10.80 21.33 21.61
CA ARG A 16 -10.60 19.87 21.44
C ARG A 16 -9.17 19.43 21.13
N ARG A 17 -8.32 19.68 22.13
CA ARG A 17 -7.44 18.65 22.69
C ARG A 17 -8.30 17.46 23.15
N GLY A 18 -8.69 16.60 22.22
CA GLY A 18 -9.32 15.32 22.49
C GLY A 18 -8.23 14.25 22.51
N SER A 19 -7.86 13.80 23.70
CA SER A 19 -6.92 12.71 23.94
C SER A 19 -7.30 11.45 23.16
N ASP A 20 -6.28 10.80 22.58
CA ASP A 20 -6.22 9.52 21.86
C ASP A 20 -6.81 8.27 22.55
N ALA A 21 -7.56 8.43 23.65
CA ALA A 21 -8.07 7.32 24.45
C ALA A 21 -9.60 7.27 24.60
N ASN A 22 -10.34 8.32 24.23
CA ASN A 22 -11.77 8.43 24.57
C ASN A 22 -12.67 8.49 23.33
N TYR A 23 -12.85 7.35 22.66
CA TYR A 23 -14.16 7.04 22.11
C TYR A 23 -14.92 6.21 23.15
N ASP A 24 -15.72 6.91 23.94
CA ASP A 24 -16.84 6.31 24.65
C ASP A 24 -17.94 6.00 23.61
N ILE A 25 -18.41 4.75 23.62
CA ILE A 25 -19.52 4.24 22.79
C ILE A 25 -20.84 5.02 23.07
N ARG A 26 -20.89 5.89 24.09
CA ARG A 26 -22.11 6.56 24.58
C ARG A 26 -22.44 7.94 24.02
N THR A 27 -21.75 8.47 23.00
CA THR A 27 -22.17 9.74 22.40
C THR A 27 -22.68 9.58 20.96
N PRO A 28 -23.97 9.25 20.79
CA PRO A 28 -24.57 9.29 19.46
C PRO A 28 -24.71 10.75 19.00
N SER A 29 -24.36 11.01 17.74
CA SER A 29 -24.71 12.23 17.01
C SER A 29 -26.22 12.31 16.66
N SER A 30 -27.03 11.41 17.22
CA SER A 30 -28.47 11.38 17.12
C SER A 30 -29.07 11.40 18.52
N SER A 31 -30.10 12.21 18.74
CA SER A 31 -30.93 12.22 19.96
C SER A 31 -31.64 10.88 20.24
N HIS A 32 -31.55 9.90 19.34
CA HIS A 32 -32.09 8.57 19.50
C HIS A 32 -31.04 7.62 20.10
N VAL A 33 -31.29 7.18 21.33
CA VAL A 33 -30.42 6.31 22.16
C VAL A 33 -30.15 4.92 21.55
N ASN A 34 -30.86 4.54 20.48
CA ASN A 34 -30.81 3.19 19.89
C ASN A 34 -30.32 3.12 18.43
N VAL A 35 -29.85 4.22 17.84
CA VAL A 35 -29.36 4.17 16.45
C VAL A 35 -27.91 3.69 16.44
N ARG A 36 -27.69 2.41 16.09
CA ARG A 36 -26.36 1.93 15.75
C ARG A 36 -25.89 2.71 14.51
N PRO A 37 -24.71 3.36 14.54
CA PRO A 37 -24.18 4.00 13.35
C PRO A 37 -24.06 2.95 12.24
N SER A 38 -24.40 3.34 11.01
CA SER A 38 -24.25 2.45 9.86
C SER A 38 -22.81 1.94 9.78
N PRO A 39 -22.60 0.64 9.51
CA PRO A 39 -21.26 0.08 9.38
C PRO A 39 -20.44 0.89 8.37
N SER A 40 -19.29 1.42 8.81
CA SER A 40 -18.37 2.07 7.89
C SER A 40 -17.70 1.01 7.01
N TYR A 41 -17.63 1.28 5.71
CA TYR A 41 -16.86 0.45 4.78
C TYR A 41 -15.35 0.72 4.88
N TYR A 42 -14.94 1.74 5.64
CA TYR A 42 -13.53 2.00 5.92
C TYR A 42 -13.03 1.13 7.06
N GLY A 43 -11.84 0.57 6.88
CA GLY A 43 -11.12 -0.11 7.94
C GLY A 43 -10.83 0.82 9.12
N ARG A 44 -10.63 0.24 10.29
CA ARG A 44 -10.52 0.96 11.57
C ARG A 44 -9.53 2.13 11.52
N ASN A 45 -8.41 1.95 10.83
CA ASN A 45 -7.34 2.96 10.75
C ASN A 45 -7.67 4.11 9.77
N PHE A 46 -8.72 3.99 8.95
CA PHE A 46 -9.13 4.94 7.92
C PHE A 46 -10.48 5.60 8.20
N GLN A 47 -11.14 5.26 9.32
CA GLN A 47 -12.41 5.88 9.71
C GLN A 47 -12.29 7.39 9.92
N ASN A 48 -11.18 7.87 10.47
CA ASN A 48 -10.91 9.30 10.61
C ASN A 48 -10.62 9.97 9.26
N SER A 49 -9.84 9.32 8.39
CA SER A 49 -9.54 9.83 7.04
C SER A 49 -10.81 9.98 6.21
N ALA A 50 -11.75 9.05 6.33
CA ALA A 50 -13.06 9.10 5.70
C ALA A 50 -13.90 10.31 6.12
N GLN A 51 -13.69 10.82 7.34
CA GLN A 51 -14.37 11.99 7.89
C GLN A 51 -13.61 13.30 7.64
N GLY A 52 -12.57 13.27 6.79
CA GLY A 52 -11.70 14.42 6.54
C GLY A 52 -10.82 14.80 7.74
N ARG A 53 -10.66 13.91 8.72
CA ARG A 53 -9.86 14.13 9.92
C ARG A 53 -8.46 13.55 9.73
N SER A 54 -7.46 14.22 10.29
CA SER A 54 -6.09 13.69 10.33
C SER A 54 -6.07 12.36 11.06
N SER A 55 -5.50 11.35 10.41
CA SER A 55 -5.18 10.04 10.99
C SER A 55 -3.67 9.93 11.09
N SER A 56 -3.11 9.85 12.29
CA SER A 56 -1.70 9.55 12.48
C SER A 56 -1.49 8.04 12.49
N PHE A 57 -0.65 7.54 11.58
CA PHE A 57 -0.12 6.16 11.63
C PHE A 57 1.18 6.08 12.45
N ALA A 58 1.55 7.16 13.14
CA ALA A 58 2.73 7.18 13.99
C ALA A 58 2.54 6.20 15.17
N TYR A 59 3.60 5.48 15.53
CA TYR A 59 3.68 4.54 16.68
C TYR A 59 3.08 3.13 16.52
N GLY A 60 3.03 2.56 15.31
CA GLY A 60 2.71 1.13 15.17
C GLY A 60 1.26 0.77 15.50
N ASP A 61 0.37 1.77 15.60
CA ASP A 61 -1.06 1.63 15.87
C ASP A 61 -1.87 1.03 14.69
N ILE A 62 -1.20 0.37 13.74
CA ILE A 62 -1.86 -0.32 12.64
C ILE A 62 -2.58 -1.54 13.21
N LYS A 63 -3.86 -1.34 13.53
CA LYS A 63 -4.72 -2.40 14.04
C LYS A 63 -5.33 -3.15 12.86
N GLU A 64 -5.33 -4.48 12.93
CA GLU A 64 -6.09 -5.27 11.98
C GLU A 64 -7.58 -4.92 12.09
N PRO A 65 -8.27 -4.72 10.96
CA PRO A 65 -9.69 -4.42 10.98
C PRO A 65 -10.49 -5.64 11.44
N LYS A 66 -11.26 -5.48 12.52
CA LYS A 66 -12.26 -6.46 12.94
C LYS A 66 -13.34 -6.58 11.88
N LEU A 67 -13.57 -7.79 11.38
CA LEU A 67 -14.59 -8.06 10.37
C LEU A 67 -15.96 -8.24 11.03
N PRO A 68 -17.06 -7.84 10.37
CA PRO A 68 -18.40 -8.09 10.87
C PRO A 68 -18.71 -9.60 10.88
N ASP A 69 -19.48 -10.03 11.88
CA ASP A 69 -20.03 -11.39 12.01
C ASP A 69 -21.56 -11.29 12.20
N PRO A 70 -22.40 -11.78 11.26
CA PRO A 70 -22.02 -12.43 10.00
C PRO A 70 -21.32 -11.47 9.03
N TRP A 71 -20.53 -12.03 8.10
CA TRP A 71 -19.84 -11.25 7.07
C TRP A 71 -20.85 -10.49 6.20
N VAL A 72 -20.66 -9.17 6.10
CA VAL A 72 -21.42 -8.29 5.20
C VAL A 72 -20.44 -7.56 4.30
N LYS A 73 -20.61 -7.71 2.99
CA LYS A 73 -19.84 -6.97 1.98
C LYS A 73 -20.23 -5.49 2.02
N ALA A 74 -19.25 -4.59 2.05
CA ALA A 74 -19.45 -3.15 1.94
C ALA A 74 -18.23 -2.48 1.29
N PRO A 75 -18.40 -1.48 0.41
CA PRO A 75 -19.67 -0.87 -0.02
C PRO A 75 -20.38 -1.60 -1.18
N GLN A 76 -21.70 -1.45 -1.31
CA GLN A 76 -22.48 -1.81 -2.52
C GLN A 76 -23.55 -0.75 -2.83
N PRO A 77 -23.57 -0.20 -4.06
CA PRO A 77 -22.47 -0.19 -5.03
C PRO A 77 -21.23 0.53 -4.45
N TYR A 78 -20.06 0.38 -5.08
CA TYR A 78 -18.92 1.21 -4.70
C TYR A 78 -19.21 2.67 -5.03
N PRO A 79 -18.98 3.60 -4.08
CA PRO A 79 -18.89 5.01 -4.41
C PRO A 79 -17.79 5.24 -5.45
N GLU A 80 -17.94 6.27 -6.28
CA GLU A 80 -17.03 6.58 -7.38
C GLU A 80 -15.55 6.63 -6.95
N HIS A 81 -15.24 7.19 -5.76
CA HIS A 81 -13.87 7.25 -5.27
C HIS A 81 -13.31 5.87 -4.88
N VAL A 82 -14.14 4.98 -4.34
CA VAL A 82 -13.73 3.61 -4.00
C VAL A 82 -13.50 2.80 -5.27
N ASP A 83 -14.33 3.00 -6.28
CA ASP A 83 -14.18 2.34 -7.58
C ASP A 83 -12.87 2.78 -8.27
N LYS A 84 -12.56 4.08 -8.26
CA LYS A 84 -11.26 4.59 -8.75
C LYS A 84 -10.07 3.96 -8.02
N GLU A 85 -10.13 3.83 -6.69
CA GLU A 85 -9.08 3.18 -5.91
C GLU A 85 -9.01 1.67 -6.16
N TYR A 86 -10.15 1.02 -6.40
CA TYR A 86 -10.24 -0.38 -6.78
C TYR A 86 -9.52 -0.63 -8.11
N LEU A 87 -9.82 0.18 -9.12
CA LEU A 87 -9.15 0.11 -10.43
C LEU A 87 -7.65 0.42 -10.30
N ALA A 88 -7.29 1.45 -9.53
CA ALA A 88 -5.89 1.83 -9.34
C ALA A 88 -5.02 0.71 -8.75
N TYR A 89 -5.49 -0.03 -7.73
CA TYR A 89 -4.69 -1.14 -7.19
C TYR A 89 -4.63 -2.33 -8.15
N LYS A 90 -5.67 -2.55 -8.97
CA LYS A 90 -5.67 -3.61 -10.00
C LYS A 90 -4.65 -3.29 -11.08
N ASP A 91 -4.56 -2.03 -11.49
CA ASP A 91 -3.64 -1.56 -12.52
C ASP A 91 -2.18 -1.51 -12.06
N ALA A 92 -1.91 -1.45 -10.75
CA ALA A 92 -0.54 -1.46 -10.21
C ALA A 92 0.30 -2.65 -10.72
N GLY A 93 -0.34 -3.77 -11.09
CA GLY A 93 0.33 -4.96 -11.62
C GLY A 93 0.88 -4.83 -13.05
N GLN A 94 0.38 -3.89 -13.85
CA GLN A 94 0.73 -3.80 -15.27
C GLN A 94 2.24 -3.52 -15.48
N HIS A 95 2.79 -2.58 -14.71
CA HIS A 95 4.22 -2.25 -14.80
C HIS A 95 5.11 -3.44 -14.41
N LEU A 96 4.75 -4.18 -13.34
CA LEU A 96 5.47 -5.39 -12.93
C LEU A 96 5.50 -6.45 -14.05
N VAL A 97 4.41 -6.62 -14.79
CA VAL A 97 4.34 -7.56 -15.91
C VAL A 97 5.27 -7.14 -17.05
N ALA A 98 5.30 -5.86 -17.40
CA ALA A 98 6.16 -5.32 -18.44
C ALA A 98 7.65 -5.50 -18.11
N VAL A 99 8.09 -5.05 -16.92
CA VAL A 99 9.48 -5.18 -16.46
C VAL A 99 9.89 -6.65 -16.38
N ARG A 100 8.99 -7.55 -15.94
CA ARG A 100 9.27 -8.98 -15.87
C ARG A 100 9.54 -9.59 -17.25
N ARG A 101 8.80 -9.14 -18.27
CA ARG A 101 9.00 -9.58 -19.65
C ARG A 101 10.36 -9.14 -20.15
N GLU A 102 10.73 -7.88 -19.94
CA GLU A 102 12.02 -7.34 -20.35
C GLU A 102 13.18 -8.04 -19.63
N TYR A 103 13.08 -8.23 -18.32
CA TYR A 103 14.09 -8.94 -17.54
C TYR A 103 14.33 -10.36 -18.06
N LYS A 104 13.26 -11.07 -18.45
CA LYS A 104 13.37 -12.41 -19.05
C LYS A 104 14.04 -12.41 -20.43
N ILE A 105 13.82 -11.36 -21.22
CA ILE A 105 14.43 -11.21 -22.55
C ILE A 105 15.94 -10.95 -22.41
N VAL A 106 16.32 -10.09 -21.46
CA VAL A 106 17.72 -9.74 -21.19
C VAL A 106 18.51 -10.92 -20.58
N ASP A 107 17.86 -11.72 -19.74
CA ASP A 107 18.42 -12.89 -19.03
C ASP A 107 19.84 -12.66 -18.46
N PRO A 108 20.02 -11.64 -17.61
CA PRO A 108 21.35 -11.25 -17.12
C PRO A 108 22.02 -12.32 -16.24
N THR A 109 21.23 -13.23 -15.66
CA THR A 109 21.75 -14.34 -14.84
C THR A 109 22.48 -15.40 -15.65
N SER A 110 22.23 -15.51 -16.95
CA SER A 110 22.87 -16.49 -17.82
C SER A 110 24.14 -15.96 -18.50
N VAL A 111 24.40 -14.65 -18.44
CA VAL A 111 25.58 -14.02 -19.04
C VAL A 111 26.87 -14.47 -18.36
N SER A 112 27.87 -14.82 -19.16
CA SER A 112 29.24 -15.10 -18.75
C SER A 112 30.16 -13.89 -19.03
N GLY A 113 31.14 -13.69 -18.15
CA GLY A 113 32.05 -12.55 -18.22
C GLY A 113 31.41 -11.22 -17.82
N ASN A 114 32.22 -10.16 -17.82
CA ASN A 114 31.82 -8.83 -17.38
C ASN A 114 32.50 -7.72 -18.19
N GLN A 115 32.75 -7.96 -19.48
CA GLN A 115 33.36 -6.99 -20.39
C GLN A 115 32.52 -6.81 -21.66
N GLY A 116 32.74 -5.71 -22.39
CA GLY A 116 32.07 -5.44 -23.66
C GLY A 116 30.54 -5.50 -23.57
N SER A 117 29.91 -6.24 -24.48
CA SER A 117 28.45 -6.42 -24.52
C SER A 117 27.91 -7.14 -23.27
N ALA A 118 28.65 -8.07 -22.67
CA ALA A 118 28.23 -8.75 -21.45
C ALA A 118 28.03 -7.76 -20.28
N MET A 119 28.92 -6.77 -20.15
CA MET A 119 28.78 -5.71 -19.15
C MET A 119 27.51 -4.88 -19.35
N GLN A 120 27.13 -4.59 -20.61
CA GLN A 120 25.90 -3.85 -20.91
C GLN A 120 24.66 -4.66 -20.49
N ILE A 121 24.61 -5.96 -20.81
CA ILE A 121 23.50 -6.85 -20.42
C ILE A 121 23.40 -6.95 -18.90
N LEU A 122 24.54 -7.07 -18.19
CA LEU A 122 24.54 -7.12 -16.73
C LEU A 122 24.01 -5.82 -16.11
N ARG A 123 24.46 -4.64 -16.58
CA ARG A 123 23.97 -3.35 -16.09
C ARG A 123 22.48 -3.15 -16.35
N GLN A 124 22.02 -3.48 -17.56
CA GLN A 124 20.59 -3.45 -17.89
C GLN A 124 19.81 -4.41 -16.99
N GLY A 125 20.34 -5.62 -16.75
CA GLY A 125 19.77 -6.59 -15.84
C GLY A 125 19.67 -6.12 -14.40
N GLU A 126 20.67 -5.41 -13.89
CA GLU A 126 20.66 -4.81 -12.55
C GLU A 126 19.55 -3.75 -12.42
N GLN A 127 19.41 -2.89 -13.43
CA GLN A 127 18.35 -1.88 -13.49
C GLN A 127 16.97 -2.55 -13.50
N LEU A 128 16.75 -3.50 -14.41
CA LEU A 128 15.48 -4.24 -14.50
C LEU A 128 15.19 -5.02 -13.21
N ALA A 129 16.19 -5.59 -12.53
CA ALA A 129 16.00 -6.22 -11.23
C ALA A 129 15.55 -5.20 -10.16
N THR A 130 16.12 -3.99 -10.18
CA THR A 130 15.71 -2.90 -9.28
C THR A 130 14.28 -2.46 -9.55
N ASP A 131 13.90 -2.32 -10.82
CA ASP A 131 12.53 -1.98 -11.23
C ASP A 131 11.53 -3.10 -10.87
N MET A 132 11.94 -4.37 -10.96
CA MET A 132 11.15 -5.51 -10.47
C MET A 132 10.91 -5.44 -8.97
N VAL A 133 11.92 -5.06 -8.17
CA VAL A 133 11.77 -4.88 -6.73
C VAL A 133 10.81 -3.73 -6.42
N ALA A 134 11.00 -2.59 -7.07
CA ALA A 134 10.17 -1.40 -6.87
C ALA A 134 8.70 -1.68 -7.26
N SER A 135 8.46 -2.20 -8.46
CA SER A 135 7.12 -2.52 -8.96
C SER A 135 6.43 -3.59 -8.11
N ALA A 136 7.12 -4.65 -7.70
CA ALA A 136 6.54 -5.67 -6.82
C ALA A 136 6.17 -5.12 -5.44
N ASN A 137 7.00 -4.24 -4.87
CA ASN A 137 6.68 -3.55 -3.62
C ASN A 137 5.47 -2.61 -3.79
N THR A 138 5.37 -1.90 -4.91
CA THR A 138 4.21 -1.06 -5.24
C THR A 138 2.94 -1.90 -5.29
N VAL A 139 2.94 -3.05 -6.00
CA VAL A 139 1.76 -3.93 -6.05
C VAL A 139 1.39 -4.46 -4.67
N ALA A 140 2.37 -4.90 -3.88
CA ALA A 140 2.13 -5.37 -2.52
C ALA A 140 1.53 -4.25 -1.65
N ALA A 141 2.10 -3.05 -1.70
CA ALA A 141 1.63 -1.89 -0.96
C ALA A 141 0.22 -1.46 -1.38
N SER A 142 -0.07 -1.41 -2.69
CA SER A 142 -1.41 -1.09 -3.21
C SER A 142 -2.45 -2.11 -2.75
N ARG A 143 -2.12 -3.41 -2.78
CA ARG A 143 -3.02 -4.46 -2.31
C ARG A 143 -3.26 -4.38 -0.80
N SER A 144 -2.20 -4.33 -0.01
CA SER A 144 -2.31 -4.23 1.45
C SER A 144 -3.00 -2.94 1.87
N GLY A 145 -2.66 -1.81 1.25
CA GLY A 145 -3.30 -0.53 1.49
C GLY A 145 -4.80 -0.56 1.21
N PHE A 146 -5.21 -1.16 0.07
CA PHE A 146 -6.62 -1.37 -0.24
C PHE A 146 -7.31 -2.26 0.80
N ASP A 147 -6.67 -3.35 1.25
CA ASP A 147 -7.25 -4.24 2.27
C ASP A 147 -7.44 -3.54 3.62
N HIS A 148 -6.43 -2.79 4.05
CA HIS A 148 -6.51 -2.03 5.29
C HIS A 148 -7.54 -0.90 5.22
N LYS A 149 -7.72 -0.29 4.04
CA LYS A 149 -8.67 0.80 3.83
C LYS A 149 -10.09 0.29 3.65
N TYR A 150 -10.30 -0.83 2.97
CA TYR A 150 -11.63 -1.40 2.65
C TYR A 150 -11.71 -2.89 2.97
N PRO A 151 -11.62 -3.28 4.25
CA PRO A 151 -11.54 -4.68 4.66
C PRO A 151 -12.79 -5.50 4.37
N THR A 152 -13.92 -4.85 4.09
CA THR A 152 -15.22 -5.46 3.79
C THR A 152 -15.60 -5.36 2.31
N ALA A 153 -14.73 -4.83 1.44
CA ALA A 153 -15.01 -4.70 0.01
C ALA A 153 -15.10 -6.05 -0.74
N TYR A 154 -14.67 -7.14 -0.11
CA TYR A 154 -14.58 -8.44 -0.75
C TYR A 154 -15.92 -9.19 -0.77
N GLU A 155 -16.07 -10.10 -1.73
CA GLU A 155 -17.27 -10.95 -1.83
C GLU A 155 -17.42 -11.88 -0.63
N SER A 156 -16.29 -12.34 -0.07
CA SER A 156 -16.26 -13.26 1.05
C SER A 156 -14.93 -13.16 1.81
N PRO A 157 -14.87 -13.68 3.05
CA PRO A 157 -13.61 -13.82 3.78
C PRO A 157 -12.53 -14.58 2.99
N ALA A 158 -12.92 -15.57 2.18
CA ALA A 158 -12.00 -16.31 1.33
C ALA A 158 -11.37 -15.43 0.23
N LYS A 159 -12.14 -14.52 -0.38
CA LYS A 159 -11.60 -13.55 -1.34
C LYS A 159 -10.66 -12.55 -0.69
N LYS A 160 -10.97 -12.09 0.52
CA LYS A 160 -10.06 -11.26 1.32
C LYS A 160 -8.73 -11.97 1.56
N LYS A 161 -8.77 -13.23 2.02
CA LYS A 161 -7.57 -14.05 2.24
C LYS A 161 -6.75 -14.21 0.95
N SER A 162 -7.41 -14.53 -0.17
CA SER A 162 -6.73 -14.63 -1.46
C SER A 162 -6.03 -13.32 -1.86
N HIS A 163 -6.63 -12.16 -1.56
CA HIS A 163 -6.01 -10.86 -1.84
C HIS A 163 -4.76 -10.61 -0.99
N TYR A 164 -4.80 -10.98 0.29
CA TYR A 164 -3.63 -10.96 1.17
C TYR A 164 -2.52 -11.89 0.65
N ASP A 165 -2.86 -13.12 0.28
CA ASP A 165 -1.90 -14.10 -0.25
C ASP A 165 -1.21 -13.57 -1.52
N GLU A 166 -1.94 -12.88 -2.41
CA GLU A 166 -1.36 -12.20 -3.57
C GLU A 166 -0.38 -11.09 -3.17
N ALA A 167 -0.70 -10.26 -2.17
CA ALA A 167 0.23 -9.24 -1.67
C ALA A 167 1.53 -9.89 -1.15
N VAL A 168 1.42 -10.99 -0.39
CA VAL A 168 2.58 -11.76 0.11
C VAL A 168 3.40 -12.35 -1.05
N LYS A 169 2.76 -12.87 -2.11
CA LYS A 169 3.46 -13.33 -3.31
C LYS A 169 4.32 -12.21 -3.93
N HIS A 170 3.80 -10.99 -4.01
CA HIS A 170 4.56 -9.86 -4.55
C HIS A 170 5.73 -9.43 -3.65
N ILE A 171 5.59 -9.49 -2.32
CA ILE A 171 6.71 -9.31 -1.39
C ILE A 171 7.82 -10.35 -1.64
N ASN A 172 7.42 -11.61 -1.86
CA ASN A 172 8.38 -12.68 -2.15
C ASN A 172 9.04 -12.51 -3.53
N ILE A 173 8.32 -11.99 -4.53
CA ILE A 173 8.91 -11.59 -5.82
C ILE A 173 9.97 -10.51 -5.60
N ALA A 174 9.67 -9.44 -4.84
CA ALA A 174 10.64 -8.39 -4.54
C ALA A 174 11.88 -8.95 -3.84
N ARG A 175 11.71 -9.87 -2.88
CA ARG A 175 12.83 -10.54 -2.21
C ARG A 175 13.68 -11.36 -3.19
N LYS A 176 13.05 -12.13 -4.08
CA LYS A 176 13.75 -12.93 -5.10
C LYS A 176 14.61 -12.04 -6.00
N TYR A 177 14.04 -10.96 -6.53
CA TYR A 177 14.76 -10.08 -7.46
C TYR A 177 15.83 -9.25 -6.78
N ARG A 178 15.69 -8.94 -5.48
CA ARG A 178 16.79 -8.39 -4.68
C ARG A 178 17.99 -9.34 -4.68
N ASN A 179 17.77 -10.63 -4.42
CA ASN A 179 18.85 -11.61 -4.43
C ASN A 179 19.48 -11.75 -5.83
N GLN A 180 18.66 -11.77 -6.90
CA GLN A 180 19.17 -11.83 -8.27
C GLN A 180 19.98 -10.57 -8.63
N ARG A 181 19.58 -9.40 -8.16
CA ARG A 181 20.35 -8.16 -8.34
C ARG A 181 21.73 -8.26 -7.69
N GLU A 182 21.83 -8.80 -6.48
CA GLU A 182 23.14 -8.97 -5.83
C GLU A 182 24.01 -9.97 -6.62
N VAL A 183 23.45 -11.07 -7.13
CA VAL A 183 24.19 -12.00 -8.02
C VAL A 183 24.71 -11.28 -9.28
N ILE A 184 23.92 -10.39 -9.87
CA ILE A 184 24.34 -9.60 -11.04
C ILE A 184 25.45 -8.62 -10.66
N ARG A 185 25.35 -7.95 -9.52
CA ARG A 185 26.39 -7.04 -9.01
C ARG A 185 27.70 -7.75 -8.77
N ASP A 186 27.66 -8.94 -8.19
CA ASP A 186 28.85 -9.76 -7.97
C ASP A 186 29.54 -10.11 -9.30
N LYS A 187 28.76 -10.38 -10.36
CA LYS A 187 29.31 -10.58 -11.72
C LYS A 187 29.93 -9.31 -12.29
N ILE A 188 29.27 -8.16 -12.12
CA ILE A 188 29.78 -6.86 -12.59
C ILE A 188 31.14 -6.55 -11.93
N ASN A 189 31.23 -6.79 -10.62
CA ASN A 189 32.40 -6.46 -9.80
C ASN A 189 33.49 -7.54 -9.80
N ALA A 190 33.26 -8.69 -10.44
CA ALA A 190 34.24 -9.77 -10.50
C ALA A 190 35.54 -9.28 -11.19
N PRO A 191 36.72 -9.75 -10.76
CA PRO A 191 37.96 -9.45 -11.47
C PRO A 191 37.87 -9.99 -12.92
N PRO A 192 38.52 -9.30 -13.89
CA PRO A 192 38.61 -9.81 -15.26
C PRO A 192 39.17 -11.23 -15.24
N ARG A 193 38.50 -12.16 -15.92
CA ARG A 193 39.10 -13.49 -16.14
C ARG A 193 40.23 -13.33 -17.16
N PRO A 194 41.43 -13.88 -16.89
CA PRO A 194 42.57 -13.84 -17.81
C PRO A 194 42.28 -14.58 -19.12
#